data_AF-A0A7X2J093-F1
#
_entry.id   AF-A0A7X2J093-F1
#
_cell.length_a   1.000
_cell.length_b   1.000
_cell.length_c   1.000
_cell.angle_alpha   90.00
_cell.angle_beta   90.00
_cell.angle_gamma   90.00
#
_symmetry.space_group_name_H-M   'P 1'
#
loop_
_entity.id
_entity.type
_entity.pdbx_description
1 polymer ?
#
loop_
_entity_poly.entity_id
_entity_poly.type
_entity_poly.pdbx_seq_one_letter_code
_entity_poly.pdbx_strand_id
1 'polypeptide(L)'
;MILLSARHTEKDKVYGLGIGANDFVAKPFSISELKARVIAHLRSFERISKNEGVLSNLRGGWKTALAFWKQYPAPSNLDGIGVKKLTTFLLKASDNVV
;
A
#
# COMPACT_ATOMS: atom_id res chain seq x y z
N MET A 1 -1.17 5.32 6.26
CA MET A 1 0.28 5.17 6.43
C MET A 1 0.56 4.13 7.50
N ILE A 2 1.35 3.10 7.19
CA ILE A 2 1.83 2.10 8.18
C ILE A 2 3.21 2.52 8.63
N LEU A 3 3.44 2.60 9.94
CA LEU A 3 4.73 2.96 10.54
C LEU A 3 5.44 1.69 11.02
N LEU A 4 6.67 1.47 10.53
CA LEU A 4 7.49 0.30 10.84
C LEU A 4 8.67 0.71 11.71
N SER A 5 8.82 0.13 12.90
CA SER A 5 9.86 0.55 13.85
C SER A 5 10.54 -0.61 14.57
N ALA A 6 11.80 -0.44 14.96
CA ALA A 6 12.47 -1.34 15.93
C ALA A 6 12.07 -1.03 17.38
N ARG A 7 11.48 0.15 17.60
CA ARG A 7 10.98 0.55 18.89
C ARG A 7 9.62 -0.09 19.14
N HIS A 8 9.44 -0.65 20.33
CA HIS A 8 8.29 -1.49 20.66
C HIS A 8 7.63 -1.08 21.99
N THR A 9 8.09 0.01 22.61
CA THR A 9 7.48 0.50 23.85
C THR A 9 6.09 1.06 23.58
N GLU A 10 5.24 1.06 24.60
CA GLU A 10 3.90 1.66 24.50
C GLU A 10 3.97 3.14 24.12
N LYS A 11 4.94 3.88 24.70
CA LYS A 11 5.17 5.29 24.38
C LYS A 11 5.45 5.51 22.89
N ASP A 12 6.27 4.65 22.27
CA ASP A 12 6.60 4.76 20.84
C ASP A 12 5.37 4.48 19.95
N LYS A 13 4.52 3.53 20.36
CA LYS A 13 3.27 3.22 19.65
C LYS A 13 2.30 4.39 19.72
N VAL A 14 2.06 4.90 20.94
CA VAL A 14 1.17 6.04 21.17
C VAL A 14 1.68 7.27 20.42
N TYR A 15 2.99 7.52 20.47
CA TYR A 15 3.59 8.61 19.72
C TYR A 15 3.42 8.43 18.20
N GLY A 16 3.74 7.25 17.67
CA GLY A 16 3.60 6.95 16.24
C GLY A 16 2.16 7.12 15.74
N LEU A 17 1.18 6.65 16.51
CA LEU A 17 -0.23 6.87 16.20
C LEU A 17 -0.62 8.35 16.33
N GLY A 18 -0.11 9.05 17.36
CA GLY A 18 -0.38 10.47 17.61
C GLY A 18 0.14 11.42 16.53
N ILE A 19 1.22 11.07 15.83
CA ILE A 19 1.72 11.84 14.66
C ILE A 19 0.95 11.55 13.37
N GLY A 20 -0.11 10.73 13.43
CA GLY A 20 -0.98 10.44 12.29
C GLY A 20 -0.68 9.12 11.56
N ALA A 21 0.00 8.16 12.20
CA ALA A 21 0.06 6.81 11.64
C ALA A 21 -1.32 6.14 11.66
N ASN A 22 -1.63 5.37 10.62
CA ASN A 22 -2.83 4.53 10.58
C ASN A 22 -2.60 3.15 11.20
N ASP A 23 -1.35 2.67 11.24
CA ASP A 23 -0.95 1.45 11.93
C ASP A 23 0.52 1.55 12.36
N PHE A 24 0.90 0.85 13.43
CA PHE A 24 2.25 0.79 13.96
C PHE A 24 2.68 -0.67 14.11
N VAL A 25 3.72 -1.06 13.38
CA VAL A 25 4.27 -2.42 13.38
C VAL A 25 5.68 -2.40 13.94
N ALA A 26 5.85 -3.04 15.10
CA ALA A 26 7.15 -3.20 15.75
C ALA A 26 7.89 -4.43 15.21
N LYS A 27 9.21 -4.32 15.03
CA LYS A 27 10.09 -5.47 14.77
C LYS A 27 10.39 -6.22 16.07
N PRO A 28 10.56 -7.55 16.03
CA PRO A 28 10.43 -8.43 14.86
C PRO A 28 8.97 -8.77 14.52
N PHE A 29 8.64 -8.83 13.23
CA PHE A 29 7.33 -9.23 12.73
C PHE A 29 7.49 -10.31 11.66
N SER A 30 6.43 -11.07 11.41
CA SER A 30 6.42 -12.04 10.30
C SER A 30 6.05 -11.38 8.98
N ILE A 31 6.57 -11.90 7.86
CA ILE A 31 6.17 -11.43 6.51
C ILE A 31 4.66 -11.61 6.32
N SER A 32 4.08 -12.69 6.85
CA SER A 32 2.64 -12.97 6.80
C SER A 32 1.82 -11.91 7.54
N GLU A 33 2.26 -11.48 8.72
CA GLU A 33 1.60 -10.41 9.49
C GLU A 33 1.64 -9.09 8.73
N LEU A 34 2.83 -8.70 8.24
CA LEU A 34 2.97 -7.45 7.49
C LEU A 34 2.09 -7.46 6.23
N LYS A 35 2.07 -8.59 5.50
CA LYS A 35 1.21 -8.77 4.32
C LYS A 35 -0.27 -8.62 4.67
N ALA A 36 -0.73 -9.23 5.76
CA ALA A 36 -2.12 -9.14 6.19
C ALA A 36 -2.52 -7.69 6.53
N ARG A 37 -1.64 -6.94 7.23
CA ARG A 37 -1.87 -5.53 7.58
C ARG A 37 -1.92 -4.61 6.34
N VAL A 38 -1.01 -4.81 5.39
CA VAL A 38 -1.02 -4.07 4.12
C VAL A 38 -2.32 -4.33 3.35
N ILE A 39 -2.72 -5.59 3.20
CA ILE A 39 -3.97 -5.95 2.52
C ILE A 39 -5.19 -5.35 3.22
N ALA A 40 -5.23 -5.38 4.56
CA ALA A 40 -6.32 -4.78 5.34
C ALA A 40 -6.43 -3.27 5.08
N HIS A 41 -5.30 -2.57 5.01
CA HIS A 41 -5.29 -1.15 4.66
C HIS A 41 -5.78 -0.88 3.24
N LEU A 42 -5.32 -1.65 2.24
CA LEU A 42 -5.76 -1.48 0.85
C LEU A 42 -7.27 -1.72 0.69
N ARG A 43 -7.82 -2.75 1.35
CA ARG A 43 -9.27 -3.02 1.36
C ARG A 43 -10.07 -1.89 1.99
N SER A 44 -9.53 -1.26 3.04
CA SER A 44 -10.17 -0.10 3.67
C SER A 44 -10.27 1.08 2.70
N PHE A 45 -9.22 1.34 1.90
CA PHE A 45 -9.26 2.35 0.85
C PHE A 45 -10.32 2.02 -0.22
N GLU A 46 -10.37 0.79 -0.73
CA GLU A 46 -11.37 0.39 -1.73
C GLU A 46 -12.81 0.58 -1.23
N ARG A 47 -13.09 0.27 0.05
CA ARG A 47 -14.41 0.48 0.65
C ARG A 47 -14.80 1.95 0.70
N ILE A 48 -13.87 2.82 1.11
CA ILE A 48 -14.11 4.27 1.14
C ILE A 48 -14.40 4.77 -0.28
N SER A 49 -13.55 4.42 -1.25
CA SER A 49 -13.69 4.91 -2.62
C SER A 49 -14.91 4.34 -3.35
N LYS A 50 -15.42 3.17 -2.96
CA LYS A 50 -16.68 2.60 -3.48
C LYS A 50 -17.91 3.31 -2.90
N ASN A 51 -17.85 3.78 -1.66
CA ASN A 51 -18.97 4.46 -0.99
C ASN A 51 -19.12 5.92 -1.45
N GLU A 52 -18.03 6.59 -1.85
CA GLU A 52 -18.07 7.95 -2.38
C GLU A 52 -18.44 8.04 -3.87
N GLY A 53 -18.78 6.93 -4.54
CA GLY A 53 -19.05 6.91 -5.98
C GLY A 53 -17.85 7.32 -6.86
N VAL A 54 -16.68 7.55 -6.27
CA VAL A 54 -15.47 7.94 -6.99
C VAL A 54 -14.97 6.76 -7.84
N LEU A 55 -15.13 5.52 -7.36
CA LEU A 55 -14.72 4.33 -8.14
C LEU A 55 -15.71 3.87 -9.22
N SER A 56 -16.98 4.25 -9.18
CA SER A 56 -17.92 3.85 -10.26
C SER A 56 -17.57 4.50 -11.59
N ASN A 57 -16.87 5.65 -11.56
CA ASN A 57 -16.25 6.28 -12.73
C ASN A 57 -14.80 5.80 -12.99
N LEU A 58 -14.18 5.07 -12.06
CA LEU A 58 -12.81 4.53 -12.17
C LEU A 58 -12.79 3.05 -12.59
N ARG A 59 -13.54 2.71 -13.66
CA ARG A 59 -13.17 1.57 -14.53
C ARG A 59 -11.72 1.65 -15.05
N GLY A 60 -11.00 2.74 -14.78
CA GLY A 60 -9.59 2.98 -15.09
C GLY A 60 -8.67 3.15 -13.89
N GLY A 61 -8.98 2.65 -12.68
CA GLY A 61 -8.11 2.79 -11.49
C GLY A 61 -6.64 2.36 -11.69
N TRP A 62 -6.39 1.41 -12.60
CA TRP A 62 -5.05 0.98 -13.01
C TRP A 62 -4.36 1.94 -14.01
N LYS A 63 -5.12 2.74 -14.77
CA LYS A 63 -4.57 3.87 -15.57
C LYS A 63 -4.07 4.98 -14.66
N THR A 64 -4.69 5.16 -13.49
CA THR A 64 -4.26 6.10 -12.45
C THR A 64 -2.98 5.64 -11.77
N ALA A 65 -2.79 4.34 -11.55
CA ALA A 65 -1.53 3.79 -11.02
C ALA A 65 -0.36 4.03 -12.00
N LEU A 66 -0.58 3.87 -13.31
CA LEU A 66 0.42 4.21 -14.33
C LEU A 66 0.70 5.73 -14.37
N ALA A 67 -0.32 6.58 -14.23
CA ALA A 67 -0.16 8.03 -14.16
C ALA A 67 0.60 8.45 -12.89
N PHE A 68 0.30 7.83 -11.74
CA PHE A 68 1.03 8.00 -10.48
C PHE A 68 2.51 7.63 -10.65
N TRP A 69 2.82 6.52 -11.30
CA TRP A 69 4.19 6.07 -11.56
C TRP A 69 4.93 6.89 -12.62
N LYS A 70 4.22 7.59 -13.51
CA LYS A 70 4.81 8.60 -14.41
C LYS A 70 5.13 9.90 -13.67
N GLN A 71 4.30 10.29 -12.70
CA GLN A 71 4.45 11.51 -11.91
C GLN A 71 5.48 11.36 -10.78
N TYR A 72 5.58 10.17 -10.19
CA TYR A 72 6.49 9.84 -9.10
C TYR A 72 7.38 8.66 -9.53
N PRO A 73 8.60 8.91 -10.03
CA PRO A 73 9.52 7.85 -10.42
C PRO A 73 9.81 6.95 -9.22
N ALA A 74 10.07 5.65 -9.48
CA ALA A 74 10.46 4.70 -8.45
C ALA A 74 11.56 5.29 -7.58
N PRO A 75 11.51 5.10 -6.25
CA PRO A 75 12.70 5.29 -5.44
C PRO A 75 13.82 4.38 -5.98
N SER A 76 15.04 4.92 -6.03
CA SER A 76 16.23 4.36 -6.69
C SER A 76 16.66 2.97 -6.21
N ASN A 77 16.04 2.45 -5.16
CA ASN A 77 16.28 1.15 -4.54
C ASN A 77 15.45 0.00 -5.14
N LEU A 78 14.70 0.23 -6.23
CA LEU A 78 13.90 -0.80 -6.94
C LEU A 78 14.55 -1.33 -8.23
N ASP A 79 15.83 -1.07 -8.46
CA ASP A 79 16.54 -1.38 -9.71
C ASP A 79 16.64 -2.88 -10.08
N GLY A 80 16.39 -3.79 -9.12
CA GLY A 80 16.54 -5.24 -9.33
C GLY A 80 15.34 -5.93 -10.00
N ILE A 81 14.11 -5.44 -9.77
CA ILE A 81 12.93 -5.83 -10.52
C ILE A 81 12.48 -4.55 -11.19
N GLY A 82 13.02 -4.30 -12.39
CA GLY A 82 12.73 -3.09 -13.13
C GLY A 82 11.24 -2.80 -13.03
N VAL A 83 10.89 -1.61 -12.57
CA VAL A 83 9.52 -1.14 -12.28
C VAL A 83 8.52 -1.65 -13.30
N LYS A 84 8.91 -1.68 -14.58
CA LYS A 84 8.17 -2.22 -15.71
C LYS A 84 7.73 -3.69 -15.53
N LYS A 85 8.58 -4.57 -15.00
CA LYS A 85 8.24 -5.97 -14.66
C LYS A 85 7.27 -6.03 -13.49
N LEU A 86 7.49 -5.24 -12.45
CA LEU A 86 6.62 -5.22 -11.27
C LEU A 86 5.22 -4.69 -11.63
N THR A 87 5.16 -3.60 -12.40
CA THR A 87 3.90 -3.02 -12.88
C THR A 87 3.19 -3.99 -13.82
N THR A 88 3.90 -4.63 -14.75
CA THR A 88 3.30 -5.64 -15.66
C THR A 88 2.79 -6.86 -14.90
N PHE A 89 3.51 -7.33 -13.88
CA PHE A 89 3.09 -8.43 -13.02
C PHE A 89 1.83 -8.08 -12.24
N LEU A 90 1.78 -6.90 -11.62
CA LEU A 90 0.60 -6.43 -10.88
C LEU A 90 -0.61 -6.22 -11.78
N LEU A 91 -0.41 -5.70 -13.01
CA LEU A 91 -1.46 -5.60 -14.03
C LEU A 91 -2.03 -6.97 -14.38
N LYS A 92 -1.16 -7.94 -14.69
CA LYS A 92 -1.56 -9.31 -15.06
C LYS A 92 -2.22 -10.08 -13.89
N ALA A 93 -1.83 -9.79 -12.65
CA ALA A 93 -2.42 -10.39 -11.46
C ALA A 93 -3.83 -9.82 -11.15
N SER A 94 -4.09 -8.57 -11.54
CA SER A 94 -5.39 -7.91 -11.34
C SER A 94 -6.45 -8.39 -12.33
N ASP A 95 -6.08 -8.68 -13.59
CA ASP A 95 -7.00 -9.18 -14.62
C ASP A 95 -7.42 -10.65 -14.40
N ASN A 96 -6.79 -11.35 -13.45
CA ASN A 96 -7.03 -12.75 -13.14
C ASN A 96 -7.93 -12.98 -11.91
N VAL A 97 -8.53 -11.93 -11.36
CA VAL A 97 -9.57 -12.06 -10.33
C VAL A 97 -10.92 -11.98 -11.01
N VAL A 98 -11.42 -13.15 -11.44
CA VAL A 98 -12.83 -13.39 -11.77
C VAL A 98 -13.64 -13.42 -10.48
#